data_AF-A0A7R9VUD5-F1
#
_entry.id   AF-A0A7R9VUD5-F1
#
_cell.length_a   1.000
_cell.length_b   1.000
_cell.length_c   1.000
_cell.angle_alpha   90.00
_cell.angle_beta   90.00
_cell.angle_gamma   90.00
#
_symmetry.space_group_name_H-M   'P 1'
#
loop_
_entity.id
_entity.type
_entity.pdbx_description
1 polymer ?
#
loop_
_entity_poly.entity_id
_entity_poly.type
_entity_poly.pdbx_seq_one_letter_code
_entity_poly.pdbx_strand_id
1 'polypeptide(L)'
;QLLRLLSICTLLLRYPSDIDSLPDDRVDDIQRDRYYVADTVEDCCRLLGGHSVLSHLGGRLKGECHRVSTLLPPERRAAEWHGIESCLYAIKSVARYVADEETDVLPFVMGLIPQLPPDVPRLRCTASLL
;
A
#
# COMPACT_ATOMS: atom_id res chain seq x y z
N GLN A 1 18.17 -9.89 0.98
CA GLN A 1 17.39 -10.73 0.03
C GLN A 1 15.88 -10.61 0.27
N LEU A 2 15.38 -10.73 1.51
CA LEU A 2 13.95 -10.60 1.83
C LEU A 2 13.36 -9.18 1.62
N LEU A 3 14.09 -8.09 1.90
CA LEU A 3 13.61 -6.73 1.58
C LEU A 3 13.38 -6.51 0.08
N ARG A 4 14.12 -7.22 -0.77
CA ARG A 4 13.89 -7.19 -2.23
C ARG A 4 12.59 -7.93 -2.58
N LEU A 5 12.32 -9.07 -1.94
CA LEU A 5 11.06 -9.78 -2.08
C LEU A 5 9.90 -8.90 -1.62
N LEU A 6 10.01 -8.24 -0.46
CA LEU A 6 9.02 -7.29 0.04
C LEU A 6 8.70 -6.19 -0.99
N SER A 7 9.73 -5.60 -1.63
CA SER A 7 9.52 -4.65 -2.72
C SER A 7 8.75 -5.22 -3.91
N ILE A 8 9.04 -6.48 -4.29
CA ILE A 8 8.33 -7.17 -5.37
C ILE A 8 6.88 -7.44 -4.96
N CYS A 9 6.64 -7.93 -3.73
CA CYS A 9 5.29 -8.16 -3.22
C CYS A 9 4.47 -6.87 -3.21
N THR A 10 5.00 -5.74 -2.74
CA THR A 10 4.27 -4.46 -2.81
C THR A 10 3.96 -4.03 -4.25
N LEU A 11 4.77 -4.40 -5.24
CA LEU A 11 4.43 -4.19 -6.66
C LEU A 11 3.32 -5.14 -7.13
N LEU A 12 3.33 -6.39 -6.71
CA LEU A 12 2.27 -7.37 -7.02
C LEU A 12 0.94 -7.05 -6.32
N LEU A 13 0.98 -6.34 -5.19
CA LEU A 13 -0.21 -5.82 -4.51
C LEU A 13 -0.86 -4.63 -5.23
N ARG A 14 -0.18 -4.04 -6.22
CA ARG A 14 -0.70 -2.90 -6.98
C ARG A 14 -1.84 -3.36 -7.87
N TYR A 15 -3.00 -2.74 -7.70
CA TYR A 15 -4.11 -2.89 -8.64
C TYR A 15 -3.67 -2.48 -10.06
N PRO A 16 -4.13 -3.19 -11.10
CA PRO A 16 -3.90 -2.77 -12.47
C PRO A 16 -4.67 -1.46 -12.76
N SER A 17 -4.17 -0.67 -13.71
CA SER A 17 -4.72 0.66 -14.01
C SER A 17 -6.16 0.65 -14.56
N ASP A 18 -6.59 -0.49 -15.08
CA ASP A 18 -7.90 -0.73 -15.67
C ASP A 18 -8.84 -1.50 -14.72
N ILE A 19 -8.52 -1.58 -13.42
CA ILE A 19 -9.28 -2.35 -12.42
C ILE A 19 -10.78 -2.04 -12.41
N ASP A 20 -11.18 -0.78 -12.62
CA ASP A 20 -12.59 -0.37 -12.59
C ASP A 20 -13.37 -0.74 -13.86
N SER A 21 -12.66 -1.20 -14.90
CA SER A 21 -13.24 -1.68 -16.17
C SER A 21 -13.21 -3.20 -16.31
N LEU A 22 -12.63 -3.92 -15.34
CA LEU A 22 -12.62 -5.37 -15.34
C LEU A 22 -13.98 -5.95 -14.89
N PRO A 23 -14.37 -7.13 -15.40
CA PRO A 23 -15.54 -7.84 -14.90
C PRO A 23 -15.31 -8.36 -13.47
N ASP A 24 -16.39 -8.56 -12.72
CA ASP A 24 -16.35 -8.88 -11.29
C ASP A 24 -15.55 -10.14 -10.97
N ASP A 25 -15.65 -11.19 -11.78
CA ASP A 25 -14.88 -12.44 -11.63
C ASP A 25 -13.36 -12.21 -11.68
N ARG A 26 -12.92 -11.31 -12.57
CA ARG A 26 -11.51 -10.93 -12.70
C ARG A 26 -11.07 -10.04 -11.53
N VAL A 27 -11.94 -9.19 -11.02
CA VAL A 27 -11.67 -8.40 -9.81
C VAL A 27 -11.50 -9.32 -8.61
N ASP A 28 -12.35 -10.33 -8.46
CA ASP A 28 -12.29 -11.32 -7.38
C ASP A 28 -11.00 -12.15 -7.44
N ASP A 29 -10.60 -12.60 -8.64
CA ASP A 29 -9.32 -13.29 -8.84
C ASP A 29 -8.14 -12.41 -8.41
N ILE A 30 -8.13 -11.12 -8.78
CA ILE A 30 -7.09 -10.17 -8.37
C ILE A 30 -7.11 -10.01 -6.84
N GLN A 31 -8.27 -9.88 -6.20
CA GLN A 31 -8.35 -9.76 -4.75
C GLN A 31 -7.79 -11.00 -4.05
N ARG A 32 -8.09 -12.20 -4.56
CA ARG A 32 -7.55 -13.46 -4.04
C ARG A 32 -6.03 -13.51 -4.17
N ASP A 33 -5.49 -13.15 -5.32
CA ASP A 33 -4.03 -13.12 -5.53
C ASP A 33 -3.36 -12.11 -4.59
N ARG A 34 -3.95 -10.93 -4.43
CA ARG A 34 -3.47 -9.90 -3.48
C ARG A 34 -3.47 -10.41 -2.04
N TYR A 35 -4.46 -11.20 -1.65
CA TYR A 35 -4.49 -11.83 -0.32
C TYR A 35 -3.28 -12.76 -0.10
N TYR A 36 -2.98 -13.66 -1.04
CA TYR A 36 -1.82 -14.54 -0.93
C TYR A 36 -0.48 -13.78 -0.93
N VAL A 37 -0.39 -12.70 -1.70
CA VAL A 37 0.80 -11.83 -1.67
C VAL A 37 0.92 -11.11 -0.32
N ALA A 38 -0.19 -10.67 0.28
CA ALA A 38 -0.19 -10.04 1.60
C ALA A 38 0.26 -11.02 2.70
N ASP A 39 -0.15 -12.29 2.64
CA ASP A 39 0.37 -13.34 3.54
C ASP A 39 1.90 -13.49 3.40
N THR A 40 2.42 -13.40 2.18
CA THR A 40 3.89 -13.43 1.95
C THR A 40 4.59 -12.19 2.52
N VAL A 41 3.95 -11.01 2.46
CA VAL A 41 4.46 -9.79 3.11
C VAL A 41 4.50 -9.97 4.63
N GLU A 42 3.47 -10.61 5.19
CA GLU A 42 3.42 -10.92 6.60
C GLU A 42 4.52 -11.90 7.03
N ASP A 43 4.76 -12.96 6.27
CA ASP A 43 5.84 -13.91 6.55
C ASP A 43 7.22 -13.23 6.46
N CYS A 44 7.41 -12.32 5.50
CA CYS A 44 8.60 -11.45 5.47
C CYS A 44 8.73 -10.63 6.77
N CYS A 45 7.62 -10.10 7.29
CA CYS A 45 7.58 -9.33 8.52
C CYS A 45 7.96 -10.15 9.75
N ARG A 46 7.47 -11.40 9.85
CA ARG A 46 7.85 -12.31 10.94
C ARG A 46 9.34 -12.61 10.97
N LEU A 47 10.00 -12.66 9.81
CA LEU A 47 11.44 -12.95 9.69
C LEU A 47 12.32 -11.70 9.86
N LEU A 48 11.89 -10.56 9.35
CA LEU A 48 12.68 -9.31 9.35
C LEU A 48 12.39 -8.41 10.56
N GLY A 49 11.26 -8.62 11.24
CA GLY A 49 10.72 -7.77 12.28
C GLY A 49 9.88 -6.61 11.75
N GLY A 50 8.88 -6.22 12.55
CA GLY A 50 7.91 -5.16 12.22
C GLY A 50 8.57 -3.82 11.89
N HIS A 51 9.55 -3.40 12.69
CA HIS A 51 10.25 -2.12 12.48
C HIS A 51 10.94 -2.04 11.11
N SER A 52 11.70 -3.08 10.72
CA SER A 52 12.42 -3.09 9.44
C SER A 52 11.47 -3.06 8.25
N VAL A 53 10.41 -3.87 8.31
CA VAL A 53 9.40 -3.94 7.25
C VAL A 53 8.61 -2.64 7.15
N LEU A 54 8.16 -2.09 8.28
CA LEU A 54 7.40 -0.84 8.28
C LEU A 54 8.24 0.33 7.78
N SER A 55 9.50 0.46 8.20
CA SER A 55 10.42 1.49 7.71
C SER A 55 10.58 1.41 6.18
N HIS A 56 10.76 0.19 5.65
CA HIS A 56 10.87 -0.05 4.21
C HIS A 56 9.59 0.33 3.46
N LEU A 57 8.42 -0.12 3.93
CA LEU A 57 7.12 0.20 3.33
C LEU A 57 6.80 1.69 3.42
N GLY A 58 7.14 2.34 4.55
CA GLY A 58 6.98 3.77 4.76
C GLY A 58 7.82 4.60 3.79
N GLY A 59 9.08 4.22 3.58
CA GLY A 59 9.94 4.85 2.57
C GLY A 59 9.35 4.75 1.16
N ARG A 60 8.78 3.58 0.81
CA ARG A 60 8.07 3.40 -0.47
C ARG A 60 6.82 4.24 -0.59
N LEU A 61 6.00 4.31 0.46
CA LEU A 61 4.80 5.14 0.49
C LEU A 61 5.16 6.62 0.29
N LYS A 62 6.15 7.13 1.03
CA LYS A 62 6.68 8.49 0.86
C LYS A 62 7.13 8.74 -0.59
N GLY A 63 7.79 7.77 -1.21
CA GLY A 63 8.19 7.82 -2.63
C GLY A 63 7.03 7.88 -3.62
N GLU A 64 5.98 7.06 -3.43
CA GLU A 64 4.78 7.11 -4.27
C GLU A 64 4.02 8.42 -4.10
N CYS A 65 3.86 8.91 -2.87
CA CYS A 65 3.27 10.23 -2.60
C CYS A 65 4.05 11.35 -3.31
N HIS A 66 5.38 11.34 -3.22
CA HIS A 66 6.23 12.32 -3.90
C HIS A 66 6.11 12.24 -5.43
N ARG A 67 6.09 11.03 -6.00
CA ARG A 67 5.88 10.81 -7.43
C ARG A 67 4.56 11.43 -7.88
N VAL A 68 3.47 11.15 -7.16
CA VAL A 68 2.13 11.63 -7.51
C VAL A 68 2.00 13.15 -7.34
N SER A 69 2.56 13.74 -6.27
CA SER A 69 2.42 15.18 -6.02
C SER A 69 3.30 16.04 -6.92
N THR A 70 4.52 15.57 -7.22
CA THR A 70 5.58 16.41 -7.82
C THR A 70 5.80 16.12 -9.30
N LEU A 71 5.71 14.86 -9.71
CA LEU A 71 6.06 14.44 -11.08
C LEU A 71 4.85 14.38 -12.02
N LEU A 72 3.62 14.40 -11.47
CA LEU A 72 2.40 14.31 -12.25
C LEU A 72 1.62 15.64 -12.31
N PRO A 73 1.08 16.00 -13.49
CA PRO A 73 0.12 17.08 -13.62
C PRO A 73 -1.09 16.86 -12.73
N PRO A 74 -1.71 17.93 -12.17
CA PRO A 74 -2.88 17.83 -11.30
C PRO A 74 -3.99 16.92 -11.83
N GLU A 75 -4.32 17.00 -13.12
CA GLU A 75 -5.36 16.17 -13.74
C GLU A 75 -5.09 14.65 -13.70
N ARG A 76 -3.82 14.22 -13.58
CA ARG A 76 -3.43 12.80 -13.58
C ARG A 76 -3.21 12.23 -12.20
N ARG A 77 -3.16 13.06 -11.16
CA ARG A 77 -2.84 12.62 -9.79
C ARG A 77 -3.90 11.66 -9.25
N ALA A 78 -5.17 11.95 -9.49
CA ALA A 78 -6.28 11.11 -9.04
C ALA A 78 -6.28 9.73 -9.70
N ALA A 79 -5.77 9.59 -10.93
CA ALA A 79 -5.68 8.32 -11.64
C ALA A 79 -4.51 7.43 -11.18
N GLU A 80 -3.55 8.00 -10.46
CA GLU A 80 -2.27 7.37 -10.12
C GLU A 80 -2.18 6.94 -8.65
N TRP A 81 -3.30 6.45 -8.12
CA TRP A 81 -3.46 6.06 -6.72
C TRP A 81 -2.97 4.64 -6.39
N HIS A 82 -2.90 3.75 -7.38
CA HIS A 82 -2.62 2.32 -7.20
C HIS A 82 -1.33 2.05 -6.42
N GLY A 83 -0.29 2.86 -6.63
CA GLY A 83 0.98 2.76 -5.90
C GLY A 83 0.85 3.09 -4.42
N ILE A 84 0.14 4.16 -4.09
CA ILE A 84 -0.14 4.58 -2.71
C ILE A 84 -0.97 3.50 -2.01
N GLU A 85 -2.05 3.04 -2.65
CA GLU A 85 -2.93 2.01 -2.09
C GLU A 85 -2.18 0.69 -1.83
N SER A 86 -1.32 0.25 -2.75
CA SER A 86 -0.54 -0.98 -2.56
C SER A 86 0.39 -0.92 -1.35
N CYS A 87 0.96 0.26 -1.07
CA CYS A 87 1.81 0.47 0.10
C CYS A 87 0.98 0.49 1.37
N LEU A 88 -0.18 1.17 1.38
CA LEU A 88 -1.10 1.16 2.52
C LEU A 88 -1.62 -0.25 2.82
N TYR A 89 -1.94 -1.03 1.80
CA TYR A 89 -2.40 -2.41 1.97
C TYR A 89 -1.31 -3.31 2.57
N ALA A 90 -0.05 -3.15 2.11
CA ALA A 90 1.09 -3.84 2.71
C ALA A 90 1.31 -3.43 4.17
N ILE A 91 1.24 -2.13 4.49
CA ILE A 91 1.36 -1.63 5.87
C ILE A 91 0.27 -2.24 6.76
N LYS A 92 -0.98 -2.29 6.26
CA LYS A 92 -2.10 -2.92 6.97
C LYS A 92 -1.83 -4.38 7.29
N SER A 93 -1.31 -5.15 6.33
CA SER A 93 -1.03 -6.59 6.51
C SER A 93 -0.03 -6.88 7.64
N VAL A 94 0.84 -5.92 7.96
CA VAL A 94 1.87 -6.07 8.99
C VAL A 94 1.59 -5.31 10.28
N ALA A 95 0.46 -4.60 10.36
CA ALA A 95 0.15 -3.69 11.47
C ALA A 95 0.24 -4.38 12.85
N ARG A 96 -0.19 -5.66 12.94
CA ARG A 96 -0.10 -6.46 14.17
C ARG A 96 1.33 -6.75 14.68
N TYR A 97 2.35 -6.50 13.86
CA TYR A 97 3.77 -6.69 14.21
C TYR A 97 4.48 -5.38 14.52
N VAL A 98 3.79 -4.25 14.41
CA VAL A 98 4.32 -2.91 14.67
C VAL A 98 4.18 -2.63 16.17
N ALA A 99 5.20 -2.00 16.75
CA ALA A 99 5.16 -1.58 18.16
C ALA A 99 4.23 -0.37 18.33
N ASP A 100 3.55 -0.28 19.47
CA ASP A 100 2.63 0.82 19.77
C ASP A 100 3.35 2.18 19.85
N GLU A 101 4.66 2.18 20.16
CA GLU A 101 5.49 3.38 20.25
C GLU A 101 6.13 3.80 18.91
N GLU A 102 5.65 3.29 17.79
CA GLU A 102 6.16 3.69 16.46
C GLU A 102 5.82 5.15 16.14
N THR A 103 6.84 5.93 15.76
CA THR A 103 6.77 7.40 15.73
C THR A 103 7.24 8.04 14.42
N ASP A 104 7.63 7.26 13.40
CA ASP A 104 8.05 7.79 12.10
C ASP A 104 7.00 7.52 11.02
N VAL A 105 6.65 6.26 10.79
CA VAL A 105 5.84 5.87 9.63
C VAL A 105 4.34 6.03 9.90
N LEU A 106 3.84 5.55 11.04
CA LEU A 106 2.42 5.60 11.38
C LEU A 106 1.91 7.04 11.53
N PRO A 107 2.61 7.99 12.19
CA PRO A 107 2.15 9.38 12.21
C PRO A 107 2.04 10.00 10.82
N PHE A 108 2.99 9.68 9.92
CA PHE A 108 2.92 10.10 8.52
C PHE A 108 1.71 9.49 7.80
N VAL A 109 1.45 8.19 7.97
CA VAL A 109 0.28 7.50 7.40
C VAL A 109 -1.01 8.13 7.89
N MET A 110 -1.14 8.36 9.20
CA MET A 110 -2.33 8.97 9.80
C MET A 110 -2.55 10.41 9.32
N GLY A 111 -1.47 11.18 9.09
CA GLY A 111 -1.55 12.50 8.47
C GLY A 111 -1.91 12.47 6.98
N LEU A 112 -1.59 11.39 6.27
CA LEU A 112 -1.88 11.21 4.84
C LEU A 112 -3.35 10.86 4.58
N ILE A 113 -3.98 10.03 5.42
CA ILE A 113 -5.35 9.52 5.20
C ILE A 113 -6.39 10.61 4.88
N PRO A 114 -6.45 11.74 5.62
CA PRO A 114 -7.39 12.83 5.33
C PRO A 114 -7.14 13.54 3.99
N GLN A 115 -5.93 13.46 3.46
CA GLN A 115 -5.51 14.12 2.21
C GLN A 115 -5.75 13.26 0.97
N LEU A 116 -6.15 11.99 1.14
CA LEU A 116 -6.40 11.08 0.03
C LEU A 116 -7.65 11.52 -0.77
N PRO A 117 -7.63 11.38 -2.12
CA PRO A 117 -8.77 11.74 -2.97
C PRO A 117 -10.08 11.05 -2.52
N PRO A 118 -11.17 11.80 -2.34
CA PRO A 118 -12.44 11.25 -1.85
C PRO A 118 -13.17 10.40 -2.88
N ASP A 119 -12.87 10.59 -4.17
CA ASP A 119 -13.51 9.99 -5.34
C ASP A 119 -12.84 8.67 -5.80
N VAL A 120 -11.94 8.11 -4.98
CA VAL A 120 -11.27 6.83 -5.26
C VAL A 120 -11.66 5.79 -4.17
N PRO A 121 -12.77 5.04 -4.34
CA PRO A 121 -13.32 4.18 -3.30
C PRO A 121 -12.36 3.10 -2.79
N ARG A 122 -11.59 2.46 -3.69
CA ARG A 122 -10.65 1.38 -3.34
C ARG A 122 -9.52 1.87 -2.43
N LEU A 123 -8.93 3.02 -2.78
CA LEU A 123 -7.92 3.68 -1.94
C LEU A 123 -8.50 4.04 -0.56
N ARG A 124 -9.69 4.65 -0.53
CA ARG A 124 -10.36 5.07 0.70
C ARG A 124 -10.71 3.88 1.60
N CYS A 125 -11.23 2.80 1.02
CA CYS A 125 -11.54 1.57 1.75
C CYS A 125 -10.29 0.94 2.38
N THR A 126 -9.19 0.84 1.64
CA THR A 126 -7.91 0.36 2.19
C THR A 126 -7.42 1.25 3.34
N ALA A 127 -7.52 2.57 3.18
CA ALA A 127 -7.09 3.55 4.19
C ALA A 127 -7.95 3.54 5.46
N SER A 128 -9.27 3.30 5.36
CA SER A 128 -10.18 3.27 6.52
C SER A 128 -10.05 2.03 7.40
N LEU A 129 -9.32 1.03 6.95
CA LEU A 129 -9.09 -0.24 7.67
C LEU A 129 -7.71 -0.28 8.36
N LEU A 130 -7.01 0.86 8.40
CA LEU A 130 -5.78 1.10 9.16
C LEU A 130 -6.13 1.81 10.48
#